data_AF-A0AAP0BHV1-F1
#
_entry.id   AF-A0AAP0BHV1-F1
#
_cell.length_a   1.000
_cell.length_b   1.000
_cell.length_c   1.000
_cell.angle_alpha   90.00
_cell.angle_beta   90.00
_cell.angle_gamma   90.00
#
_symmetry.space_group_name_H-M   'P 1'
#
loop_
_entity.id
_entity.type
_entity.pdbx_description
1 polymer ?
#
loop_
_entity_poly.entity_id
_entity_poly.type
_entity_poly.pdbx_seq_one_letter_code
_entity_poly.pdbx_strand_id
1 'polypeptide(L)'
;MMKVLDNLPHDLVYSPDQVSPWMEAWIEKAQDSLPVSEIYNPLQDTLIAQCIKIIDMGKDGNAQRNQSFSVARKFLSKAFPKPRKAWLPTGSLQLLEVLHWALPKMSLIASDFSYLPDVKIMGDRAPLVSTKKDGITVDRESYLDAEGDCDIFFPTDFWLLERIDHHCSRFTSDKNDSSSSKPLKLRRGITLDTAAFIEQFGLPSKTKTKDGYNPLLDDFKNTKFYLSVPTHNIK
;
A
#
# COMPACT_ATOMS: atom_id res chain seq x y z
N MET A 1 -8.52 -5.42 -11.27
CA MET A 1 -7.93 -6.25 -10.20
C MET A 1 -8.85 -6.14 -9.00
N MET A 2 -9.34 -7.26 -8.47
CA MET A 2 -10.30 -7.25 -7.35
C MET A 2 -9.72 -8.15 -6.24
N LYS A 3 -9.43 -7.59 -5.06
CA LYS A 3 -8.81 -8.30 -3.92
C LYS A 3 -7.53 -9.02 -4.30
N VAL A 4 -6.63 -8.27 -4.94
CA VAL A 4 -5.32 -8.77 -5.38
C VAL A 4 -4.22 -8.09 -4.60
N LEU A 5 -4.37 -6.80 -4.31
CA LEU A 5 -3.31 -5.96 -3.75
C LEU A 5 -3.07 -6.25 -2.27
N ASP A 6 -4.13 -6.60 -1.54
CA ASP A 6 -4.08 -7.05 -0.15
C ASP A 6 -3.28 -8.34 0.06
N ASN A 7 -3.19 -9.19 -0.97
CA ASN A 7 -2.44 -10.44 -0.95
C ASN A 7 -1.01 -10.31 -1.49
N LEU A 8 -0.61 -9.13 -1.99
CA LEU A 8 0.74 -8.91 -2.49
C LEU A 8 1.72 -8.69 -1.32
N PRO A 9 2.98 -9.16 -1.45
CA PRO A 9 3.96 -9.06 -0.38
C PRO A 9 4.24 -7.59 -0.04
N HIS A 10 4.41 -7.35 1.26
CA HIS A 10 4.90 -6.09 1.79
C HIS A 10 6.18 -6.33 2.59
N ASP A 11 7.19 -5.51 2.36
CA ASP A 11 8.42 -5.52 3.14
C ASP A 11 8.29 -4.64 4.39
N LEU A 12 8.77 -5.16 5.52
CA LEU A 12 8.79 -4.43 6.78
C LEU A 12 10.05 -3.57 6.88
N VAL A 13 9.86 -2.29 7.19
CA VAL A 13 10.93 -1.37 7.55
C VAL A 13 10.76 -0.85 8.97
N TYR A 14 11.89 -0.58 9.62
CA TYR A 14 11.96 -0.07 10.98
C TYR A 14 12.87 1.15 11.06
N SER A 15 12.54 2.08 11.94
CA SER A 15 13.43 3.16 12.33
C SER A 15 13.36 3.36 13.85
N PRO A 16 14.50 3.52 14.55
CA PRO A 16 14.52 3.65 16.00
C PRO A 16 13.91 4.97 16.49
N ASP A 17 13.82 5.97 15.62
CA ASP A 17 13.25 7.27 15.93
C ASP A 17 12.72 7.97 14.65
N GLN A 18 12.35 9.25 14.76
CA GLN A 18 11.73 10.01 13.67
C GLN A 18 12.74 10.63 12.69
N VAL A 19 14.04 10.60 13.00
CA VAL A 19 15.13 11.24 12.23
C VAL A 19 16.16 10.25 11.71
N SER A 20 16.26 9.08 12.32
CA SER A 20 17.11 7.98 11.89
C SER A 20 16.61 7.39 10.56
N PRO A 21 17.53 6.95 9.69
CA PRO A 21 17.15 6.33 8.43
C PRO A 21 16.32 5.06 8.66
N TRP A 22 15.54 4.67 7.65
CA TRP A 22 14.87 3.38 7.65
C TRP A 22 15.89 2.26 7.50
N MET A 23 15.61 1.15 8.19
CA MET A 23 16.31 -0.12 8.14
C MET A 23 15.34 -1.17 7.60
N GLU A 24 15.84 -2.12 6.80
CA GLU A 24 15.07 -3.26 6.32
C GLU A 24 15.02 -4.36 7.38
N ALA A 25 13.86 -4.98 7.56
CA ALA A 25 13.69 -6.09 8.48
C ALA A 25 13.94 -7.43 7.77
N TRP A 26 14.72 -8.29 8.41
CA TRP A 26 14.98 -9.65 7.98
C TRP A 26 14.47 -10.61 9.05
N ILE A 27 14.10 -11.80 8.61
CA ILE A 27 13.60 -12.85 9.48
C ILE A 27 14.71 -13.87 9.68
N GLU A 28 15.20 -13.99 10.92
CA GLU A 28 16.25 -14.94 11.29
C GLU A 28 15.66 -16.09 12.09
N LYS A 29 16.05 -17.31 11.73
CA LYS A 29 15.73 -18.52 12.47
C LYS A 29 17.01 -19.01 13.15
N ALA A 30 17.02 -19.03 14.47
CA ALA A 30 18.13 -19.61 15.23
C ALA A 30 18.29 -21.10 14.88
N GLN A 31 19.54 -21.55 14.71
CA GLN A 31 19.83 -22.98 14.57
C GLN A 31 19.34 -23.69 15.84
N ASP A 32 18.32 -24.54 15.66
CA ASP A 32 17.74 -25.47 16.65
C ASP A 32 16.78 -24.94 17.73
N SER A 33 16.27 -23.70 17.64
CA SER A 33 15.13 -23.27 18.49
C SER A 33 14.11 -22.37 17.78
N LEU A 34 12.84 -22.59 18.10
CA LEU A 34 11.83 -21.54 18.07
C LEU A 34 12.15 -20.61 19.26
N PRO A 35 12.27 -19.29 19.06
CA PRO A 35 11.49 -18.54 18.08
C PRO A 35 12.29 -17.90 16.94
N VAL A 36 11.60 -17.73 15.81
CA VAL A 36 11.99 -16.84 14.71
C VAL A 36 11.97 -15.38 15.21
N SER A 37 12.93 -14.57 14.79
CA SER A 37 13.05 -13.17 15.22
C SER A 37 13.26 -12.20 14.06
N GLU A 38 12.95 -10.93 14.32
CA GLU A 38 13.26 -9.82 13.41
C GLU A 38 14.67 -9.30 13.71
N ILE A 39 15.50 -9.19 12.67
CA ILE A 39 16.76 -8.43 12.71
C ILE A 39 16.64 -7.24 11.76
N TYR A 40 17.26 -6.11 12.09
CA TYR A 40 17.19 -4.90 11.28
C TYR A 40 18.55 -4.54 10.71
N ASN A 41 18.62 -4.43 9.40
CA ASN A 41 19.84 -4.14 8.67
C ASN A 41 19.76 -2.77 7.98
N PRO A 42 20.90 -2.11 7.72
CA PRO A 42 20.91 -0.93 6.85
C PRO A 42 20.26 -1.25 5.50
N LEU A 43 19.46 -0.30 5.00
CA LEU A 43 18.72 -0.44 3.76
C LEU A 43 19.66 -0.72 2.57
N GLN A 44 19.44 -1.85 1.91
CA GLN A 44 20.18 -2.31 0.72
C GLN A 44 19.22 -2.67 -0.42
N ASP A 45 18.02 -3.14 -0.10
CA ASP A 45 17.02 -3.51 -1.10
C ASP A 45 16.53 -2.29 -1.89
N THR A 46 16.71 -2.36 -3.21
CA THR A 46 16.37 -1.24 -4.10
C THR A 46 14.87 -1.01 -4.24
N LEU A 47 14.05 -2.05 -4.09
CA LEU A 47 12.59 -1.96 -4.18
C LEU A 47 12.02 -1.31 -2.93
N ILE A 48 12.52 -1.69 -1.75
CA ILE A 48 12.21 -1.01 -0.48
C ILE A 48 12.61 0.47 -0.58
N ALA A 49 13.82 0.76 -1.05
CA ALA A 49 14.30 2.14 -1.23
C ALA A 49 13.42 2.96 -2.19
N GLN A 50 12.95 2.36 -3.28
CA GLN A 50 12.02 2.99 -4.21
C GLN A 50 10.66 3.29 -3.57
N CYS A 51 10.08 2.34 -2.83
CA CYS A 51 8.85 2.58 -2.07
C CYS A 51 8.98 3.76 -1.10
N ILE A 52 10.07 3.81 -0.32
CA ILE A 52 10.36 4.93 0.60
C ILE A 52 10.43 6.26 -0.17
N LYS A 53 11.16 6.29 -1.28
CA LYS A 53 11.29 7.47 -2.13
C LYS A 53 9.94 7.97 -2.64
N ILE A 54 9.05 7.07 -3.08
CA ILE A 54 7.70 7.41 -3.55
C ILE A 54 6.86 8.01 -2.42
N ILE A 55 6.96 7.46 -1.20
CA ILE A 55 6.27 7.97 0.00
C ILE A 55 6.76 9.37 0.34
N ASP A 56 8.08 9.59 0.35
CA ASP A 56 8.67 10.87 0.78
C ASP A 56 8.46 12.00 -0.24
N MET A 57 8.53 11.70 -1.55
CA MET A 57 8.11 12.63 -2.61
C MET A 57 6.68 13.14 -2.40
N GLY A 58 5.85 12.37 -1.71
CA GLY A 58 4.49 12.77 -1.37
C GLY A 58 4.33 13.67 -0.17
N LYS A 59 5.27 13.63 0.75
CA LYS A 59 5.31 14.53 1.88
C LYS A 59 5.79 15.91 1.45
N ASP A 60 6.74 15.99 0.51
CA ASP A 60 7.27 17.26 0.03
C ASP A 60 6.24 18.12 -0.70
N GLY A 61 5.31 17.50 -1.45
CA GLY A 61 4.19 18.22 -2.07
C GLY A 61 3.18 18.82 -1.07
N ASN A 62 3.09 18.26 0.14
CA ASN A 62 2.27 18.79 1.25
C ASN A 62 3.08 19.68 2.21
N ALA A 63 4.41 19.57 2.23
CA ALA A 63 5.31 20.28 3.13
C ALA A 63 5.55 21.74 2.73
N GLN A 64 5.11 22.17 1.55
CA GLN A 64 5.17 23.57 1.12
C GLN A 64 4.33 24.52 2.00
N ARG A 65 3.56 23.99 2.97
CA ARG A 65 2.73 24.75 3.89
C ARG A 65 3.35 25.04 5.27
N ASN A 66 4.50 24.46 5.66
CA ASN A 66 5.08 24.66 7.02
C ASN A 66 6.62 24.52 7.08
N GLN A 67 7.37 25.53 6.62
CA GLN A 67 8.84 25.51 6.60
C GLN A 67 9.53 25.86 7.94
N SER A 68 8.83 26.40 8.94
CA SER A 68 9.49 26.95 10.15
C SER A 68 9.74 25.96 11.30
N PHE A 69 9.37 24.68 11.17
CA PHE A 69 9.35 23.72 12.29
C PHE A 69 10.38 22.57 12.23
N SER A 70 11.40 22.61 11.35
CA SER A 70 12.24 21.41 11.10
C SER A 70 13.32 21.15 12.17
N VAL A 71 13.97 22.19 12.70
CA VAL A 71 15.09 22.05 13.65
C VAL A 71 14.61 21.62 15.03
N ALA A 72 13.59 22.30 15.57
CA ALA A 72 12.98 21.96 16.87
C ALA A 72 12.42 20.53 16.89
N ARG A 73 11.84 20.05 15.77
CA ARG A 73 11.38 18.66 15.64
C ARG A 73 12.51 17.65 15.72
N LYS A 74 13.68 17.92 15.12
CA LYS A 74 14.86 17.04 15.20
C LYS A 74 15.41 16.93 16.62
N PHE A 75 15.37 18.03 17.39
CA PHE A 75 15.78 18.00 18.79
C PHE A 75 14.76 17.29 19.67
N LEU A 76 13.46 17.53 19.47
CA LEU A 76 12.40 16.82 20.20
C LEU A 76 12.40 15.32 19.92
N SER A 77 12.60 14.90 18.66
CA SER A 77 12.65 13.49 18.30
C SER A 77 13.86 12.77 18.90
N LYS A 78 14.98 13.47 19.08
CA LYS A 78 16.14 12.93 19.78
C LYS A 78 15.93 12.83 21.30
N ALA A 79 15.20 13.79 21.88
CA ALA A 79 14.87 13.77 23.31
C ALA A 79 13.77 12.75 23.66
N PHE A 80 12.86 12.49 22.72
CA PHE A 80 11.74 11.54 22.86
C PHE A 80 11.65 10.63 21.63
N PRO A 81 12.60 9.69 21.48
CA PRO A 81 12.60 8.77 20.36
C PRO A 81 11.31 7.92 20.41
N LYS A 82 10.63 7.83 19.27
CA LYS A 82 9.53 6.88 19.09
C LYS A 82 9.91 5.95 17.95
N PRO A 83 10.22 4.68 18.23
CA PRO A 83 10.45 3.69 17.21
C PRO A 83 9.22 3.57 16.31
N ARG A 84 9.45 3.33 15.02
CA ARG A 84 8.39 3.19 14.02
C ARG A 84 8.64 1.97 13.16
N LYS A 85 7.54 1.31 12.80
CA LYS A 85 7.50 0.23 11.83
C LYS A 85 6.54 0.63 10.71
N ALA A 86 6.85 0.23 9.48
CA ALA A 86 5.97 0.44 8.35
C ALA A 86 6.09 -0.73 7.37
N TRP A 87 4.97 -1.15 6.83
CA TRP A 87 4.88 -2.21 5.84
C TRP A 87 4.72 -1.54 4.47
N LEU A 88 5.65 -1.85 3.55
CA LEU A 88 5.75 -1.19 2.24
C LEU A 88 5.20 -2.11 1.15
N PRO A 89 4.29 -1.64 0.28
CA PRO A 89 3.62 -2.46 -0.74
C PRO A 89 4.54 -2.75 -1.94
N THR A 90 5.68 -3.37 -1.70
CA THR A 90 6.72 -3.67 -2.68
C THR A 90 6.23 -4.59 -3.79
N GLY A 91 5.39 -5.58 -3.48
CA GLY A 91 4.74 -6.42 -4.48
C GLY A 91 3.81 -5.64 -5.41
N SER A 92 3.09 -4.63 -4.88
CA SER A 92 2.26 -3.74 -5.71
C SER A 92 3.11 -2.87 -6.63
N LEU A 93 4.25 -2.37 -6.15
CA LEU A 93 5.21 -1.63 -6.96
C LEU A 93 5.72 -2.48 -8.13
N GLN A 94 6.24 -3.68 -7.87
CA GLN A 94 6.71 -4.59 -8.92
C GLN A 94 5.61 -4.91 -9.94
N LEU A 95 4.39 -5.22 -9.48
CA LEU A 95 3.27 -5.51 -10.36
C LEU A 95 2.96 -4.32 -11.28
N LEU A 96 2.87 -3.11 -10.72
CA LEU A 96 2.56 -1.91 -11.50
C LEU A 96 3.69 -1.51 -12.46
N GLU A 97 4.95 -1.73 -12.09
CA GLU A 97 6.07 -1.55 -13.00
C GLU A 97 5.93 -2.44 -14.25
N VAL A 98 5.64 -3.73 -14.06
CA VAL A 98 5.44 -4.68 -15.16
C VAL A 98 4.22 -4.31 -15.99
N LEU A 99 3.10 -3.98 -15.34
CA LEU A 99 1.86 -3.61 -16.05
C LEU A 99 2.02 -2.35 -16.90
N HIS A 100 2.69 -1.31 -16.38
CA HIS A 100 2.95 -0.10 -17.17
C HIS A 100 3.95 -0.32 -18.30
N TRP A 101 4.92 -1.21 -18.09
CA TRP A 101 5.85 -1.60 -19.15
C TRP A 101 5.12 -2.37 -20.27
N ALA A 102 4.31 -3.35 -19.92
CA ALA A 102 3.59 -4.20 -20.89
C ALA A 102 2.41 -3.47 -21.57
N LEU A 103 1.68 -2.65 -20.81
CA LEU A 103 0.42 -2.01 -21.22
C LEU A 103 0.41 -0.50 -20.87
N PRO A 104 1.26 0.33 -21.49
CA PRO A 104 1.46 1.74 -21.09
C PRO A 104 0.22 2.65 -21.28
N LYS A 105 -0.80 2.18 -22.00
CA LYS A 105 -2.07 2.89 -22.23
C LYS A 105 -3.25 2.27 -21.47
N MET A 106 -3.00 1.34 -20.54
CA MET A 106 -4.09 0.68 -19.81
C MET A 106 -4.92 1.67 -19.01
N SER A 107 -6.23 1.40 -18.94
CA SER A 107 -7.10 1.88 -17.87
C SER A 107 -7.04 0.86 -16.75
N LEU A 108 -6.71 1.30 -15.54
CA LEU A 108 -6.61 0.47 -14.37
C LEU A 108 -7.88 0.63 -13.53
N ILE A 109 -8.49 -0.49 -13.17
CA ILE A 109 -9.53 -0.56 -12.14
C ILE A 109 -9.02 -1.55 -11.11
N ALA A 110 -8.83 -1.09 -9.88
CA ALA A 110 -8.43 -1.90 -8.75
C ALA A 110 -9.42 -1.72 -7.60
N SER A 111 -9.73 -2.77 -6.87
CA SER A 111 -10.52 -2.66 -5.64
C SER A 111 -9.98 -3.60 -4.59
N ASP A 112 -9.91 -3.10 -3.37
CA ASP A 112 -9.36 -3.81 -2.23
C ASP A 112 -9.78 -3.20 -0.89
N PHE A 113 -9.43 -3.88 0.21
CA PHE A 113 -9.62 -3.39 1.56
C PHE A 113 -8.70 -2.22 1.87
N SER A 114 -9.26 -1.05 2.18
CA SER A 114 -8.55 0.15 2.60
C SER A 114 -8.11 0.13 4.06
N TYR A 115 -8.77 -0.69 4.89
CA TYR A 115 -8.35 -0.98 6.25
C TYR A 115 -8.81 -2.38 6.66
N LEU A 116 -8.10 -2.96 7.63
CA LEU A 116 -8.42 -4.24 8.25
C LEU A 116 -8.77 -3.97 9.72
N PRO A 117 -9.91 -4.47 10.23
CA PRO A 117 -10.27 -4.32 11.64
C PRO A 117 -9.33 -5.17 12.53
N ASP A 118 -9.18 -4.78 13.78
CA ASP A 118 -8.57 -5.59 14.85
C ASP A 118 -7.14 -6.10 14.58
N VAL A 119 -6.37 -5.39 13.72
CA VAL A 119 -4.96 -5.70 13.46
C VAL A 119 -4.14 -5.51 14.75
N LYS A 120 -3.55 -6.61 15.23
CA LYS A 120 -2.68 -6.64 16.41
C LYS A 120 -1.20 -6.42 16.10
N ILE A 121 -0.78 -6.70 14.87
CA ILE A 121 0.60 -6.56 14.44
C ILE A 121 0.97 -5.07 14.36
N MET A 122 2.15 -4.72 14.85
CA MET A 122 2.60 -3.33 14.91
C MET A 122 3.08 -2.78 13.56
N GLY A 123 2.84 -1.49 13.35
CA GLY A 123 3.40 -0.70 12.25
C GLY A 123 2.34 -0.13 11.31
N ASP A 124 2.72 0.91 10.58
CA ASP A 124 1.85 1.52 9.57
C ASP A 124 1.57 0.50 8.46
N ARG A 125 0.29 0.31 8.12
CA ARG A 125 -0.19 -0.70 7.13
C ARG A 125 0.14 -2.15 7.52
N ALA A 126 0.18 -2.45 8.81
CA ALA A 126 0.43 -3.80 9.30
C ALA A 126 -0.58 -4.83 8.75
N PRO A 127 -0.14 -6.08 8.55
CA PRO A 127 -1.00 -7.14 8.07
C PRO A 127 -1.96 -7.64 9.15
N LEU A 128 -3.09 -8.17 8.71
CA LEU A 128 -3.85 -9.16 9.46
C LEU A 128 -3.31 -10.55 9.11
N VAL A 129 -2.91 -11.31 10.12
CA VAL A 129 -2.51 -12.71 9.96
C VAL A 129 -3.57 -13.56 10.63
N SER A 130 -4.16 -14.49 9.88
CA SER A 130 -5.28 -15.29 10.37
C SER A 130 -5.13 -16.74 9.99
N THR A 131 -5.51 -17.64 10.89
CA THR A 131 -5.56 -19.09 10.61
C THR A 131 -7.01 -19.54 10.69
N LYS A 132 -7.41 -20.40 9.75
CA LYS A 132 -8.74 -21.02 9.76
C LYS A 132 -8.64 -22.50 10.10
N LYS A 133 -9.10 -22.87 11.29
CA LYS A 133 -9.12 -24.27 11.77
C LYS A 133 -10.53 -24.66 12.16
N ASP A 134 -11.02 -25.78 11.63
CA ASP A 134 -12.35 -26.32 11.91
C ASP A 134 -13.50 -25.30 11.69
N GLY A 135 -13.34 -24.43 10.69
CA GLY A 135 -14.31 -23.38 10.36
C GLY A 135 -14.22 -22.12 11.24
N ILE A 136 -13.35 -22.12 12.26
CA ILE A 136 -13.10 -20.98 13.14
C ILE A 136 -11.88 -20.21 12.64
N THR A 137 -12.04 -18.90 12.50
CA THR A 137 -10.98 -17.95 12.15
C THR A 137 -10.38 -17.37 13.42
N VAL A 138 -9.05 -17.43 13.55
CA VAL A 138 -8.31 -16.91 14.70
C VAL A 138 -7.20 -15.99 14.20
N ASP A 139 -7.25 -14.73 14.60
CA ASP A 139 -6.24 -13.73 14.26
C ASP A 139 -5.04 -13.81 15.20
N ARG A 140 -3.85 -13.81 14.61
CA ARG A 140 -2.57 -13.93 15.32
C ARG A 140 -2.07 -12.58 15.80
N GLU A 141 -1.27 -12.62 16.86
CA GLU A 141 -0.61 -11.42 17.41
C GLU A 141 0.73 -11.13 16.74
N SER A 142 1.24 -12.09 15.97
CA SER A 142 2.51 -12.04 15.26
C SER A 142 2.41 -12.75 13.92
N TYR A 143 3.33 -12.43 13.02
CA TYR A 143 3.54 -13.11 11.74
C TYR A 143 4.77 -14.04 11.78
N LEU A 144 5.57 -13.99 12.85
CA LEU A 144 6.83 -14.74 12.97
C LEU A 144 6.61 -16.26 13.15
N ASP A 145 5.44 -16.63 13.64
CA ASP A 145 4.96 -18.00 13.81
C ASP A 145 3.90 -18.37 12.76
N ALA A 146 3.71 -17.53 11.73
CA ALA A 146 2.80 -17.84 10.64
C ALA A 146 3.39 -18.96 9.79
N GLU A 147 2.64 -20.05 9.65
CA GLU A 147 2.98 -21.19 8.80
C GLU A 147 2.12 -21.16 7.52
N GLY A 148 2.30 -22.16 6.64
CA GLY A 148 1.59 -22.22 5.35
C GLY A 148 0.07 -22.40 5.43
N ASP A 149 -0.49 -22.55 6.63
CA ASP A 149 -1.94 -22.59 6.90
C ASP A 149 -2.51 -21.21 7.30
N CYS A 150 -1.67 -20.18 7.36
CA CYS A 150 -2.06 -18.82 7.69
C CYS A 150 -2.30 -18.01 6.41
N ASP A 151 -3.40 -17.27 6.40
CA ASP A 151 -3.66 -16.22 5.42
C ASP A 151 -3.11 -14.88 5.95
N ILE A 152 -2.42 -14.12 5.08
CA ILE A 152 -1.84 -12.83 5.41
C ILE A 152 -2.42 -11.77 4.46
N PHE A 153 -3.06 -10.76 5.03
CA PHE A 153 -3.68 -9.67 4.27
C PHE A 153 -3.10 -8.34 4.70
N PHE A 154 -2.81 -7.46 3.74
CA PHE A 154 -2.38 -6.09 4.00
C PHE A 154 -3.50 -5.10 3.64
N PRO A 155 -3.73 -4.05 4.44
CA PRO A 155 -4.61 -2.98 4.03
C PRO A 155 -3.98 -2.22 2.85
N THR A 156 -4.72 -2.06 1.76
CA THR A 156 -4.30 -1.26 0.62
C THR A 156 -4.36 0.22 0.94
N ASP A 157 -3.21 0.89 0.99
CA ASP A 157 -3.11 2.34 1.07
C ASP A 157 -3.34 2.95 -0.32
N PHE A 158 -4.58 3.35 -0.59
CA PHE A 158 -4.99 3.90 -1.88
C PHE A 158 -4.29 5.19 -2.28
N TRP A 159 -3.81 5.98 -1.31
CA TRP A 159 -3.01 7.16 -1.60
C TRP A 159 -1.61 6.78 -2.08
N LEU A 160 -1.01 5.76 -1.47
CA LEU A 160 0.28 5.24 -1.90
C LEU A 160 0.15 4.50 -3.24
N LEU A 161 -0.92 3.72 -3.45
CA LEU A 161 -1.21 3.05 -4.71
C LEU A 161 -1.25 4.03 -5.89
N GLU A 162 -1.95 5.16 -5.73
CA GLU A 162 -2.00 6.21 -6.77
C GLU A 162 -0.60 6.73 -7.09
N ARG A 163 0.25 6.93 -6.08
CA ARG A 163 1.62 7.41 -6.29
C ARG A 163 2.49 6.39 -6.99
N ILE A 164 2.35 5.12 -6.65
CA ILE A 164 3.05 4.03 -7.31
C ILE A 164 2.60 3.96 -8.79
N ASP A 165 1.30 4.03 -9.06
CA ASP A 165 0.75 4.06 -10.44
C ASP A 165 1.33 5.22 -11.26
N HIS A 166 1.32 6.42 -10.68
CA HIS A 166 1.91 7.62 -11.29
C HIS A 166 3.43 7.51 -11.47
N HIS A 167 4.14 6.90 -10.53
CA HIS A 167 5.59 6.69 -10.63
C HIS A 167 5.93 5.74 -11.78
N CYS A 168 5.29 4.58 -11.82
CA CYS A 168 5.54 3.54 -12.82
C CYS A 168 5.17 3.98 -14.24
N SER A 169 4.09 4.76 -14.39
CA SER A 169 3.69 5.30 -15.69
C SER A 169 4.64 6.35 -16.27
N ARG A 170 5.43 7.04 -15.42
CA ARG A 170 6.46 8.01 -15.85
C ARG A 170 7.78 7.33 -16.21
N PHE A 171 8.15 6.29 -15.48
CA PHE A 171 9.41 5.57 -15.71
C PHE A 171 9.47 4.92 -17.10
N THR A 172 8.34 4.48 -17.64
CA THR A 172 8.27 3.91 -19.00
C THR A 172 8.40 4.95 -20.11
N SER A 173 8.07 6.23 -19.86
CA SER A 173 8.30 7.30 -20.84
C SER A 173 9.75 7.73 -20.94
N ASP A 174 10.50 7.75 -19.84
CA ASP A 174 11.89 8.24 -19.83
C ASP A 174 12.87 7.31 -20.56
N LYS A 175 12.59 5.99 -20.61
CA LYS A 175 13.42 5.03 -21.35
C LYS A 175 13.26 5.08 -22.87
N ASN A 176 12.15 5.62 -23.37
CA ASN A 176 11.82 5.59 -24.80
C ASN A 176 12.01 6.93 -25.51
N ASP A 177 12.27 8.02 -24.79
CA ASP A 177 12.23 9.37 -25.37
C ASP A 177 13.35 10.26 -24.78
N SER A 178 14.62 9.86 -24.95
CA SER A 178 15.79 10.67 -24.56
C SER A 178 16.01 11.92 -25.45
N SER A 179 15.04 12.28 -26.31
CA SER A 179 15.18 13.35 -27.30
C SER A 179 13.96 14.28 -27.44
N SER A 180 12.86 14.07 -26.72
CA SER A 180 11.69 14.95 -26.86
C SER A 180 11.18 15.50 -25.53
N SER A 181 11.07 16.82 -25.47
CA SER A 181 10.46 17.63 -24.42
C SER A 181 8.93 17.45 -24.38
N LYS A 182 8.44 16.22 -24.48
CA LYS A 182 7.01 15.94 -24.42
C LYS A 182 6.57 15.94 -22.96
N PRO A 183 5.43 16.59 -22.65
CA PRO A 183 4.92 16.63 -21.29
C PRO A 183 4.71 15.21 -20.78
N LEU A 184 5.14 14.97 -19.55
CA LEU A 184 4.96 13.71 -18.84
C LEU A 184 3.51 13.21 -18.99
N LYS A 185 3.34 11.93 -19.31
CA LYS A 185 2.02 11.30 -19.42
C LYS A 185 1.36 11.25 -18.04
N LEU A 186 0.63 12.31 -17.70
CA LEU A 186 -0.16 12.36 -16.49
C LEU A 186 -1.30 11.34 -16.60
N ARG A 187 -1.62 10.67 -15.51
CA ARG A 187 -2.81 9.83 -15.38
C ARG A 187 -3.84 10.57 -14.53
N ARG A 188 -5.12 10.28 -14.74
CA ARG A 188 -6.20 10.74 -13.86
C ARG A 188 -6.62 9.56 -13.00
N GLY A 189 -6.30 9.64 -11.71
CA GLY A 189 -6.76 8.72 -10.69
C GLY A 189 -8.00 9.27 -9.98
N ILE A 190 -8.94 8.39 -9.61
CA ILE A 190 -9.96 8.65 -8.59
C ILE A 190 -10.08 7.44 -7.67
N THR A 191 -10.25 7.70 -6.38
CA THR A 191 -10.53 6.68 -5.37
C THR A 191 -11.93 6.92 -4.82
N LEU A 192 -12.75 5.88 -4.80
CA LEU A 192 -14.14 5.91 -4.35
C LEU A 192 -14.35 4.82 -3.29
N ASP A 193 -15.17 5.09 -2.29
CA ASP A 193 -15.70 4.02 -1.45
C ASP A 193 -16.63 3.12 -2.28
N THR A 194 -16.76 1.85 -1.90
CA THR A 194 -17.56 0.88 -2.66
C THR A 194 -19.00 1.34 -2.92
N ALA A 195 -19.68 1.89 -1.92
CA ALA A 195 -21.03 2.42 -2.11
C ALA A 195 -21.08 3.50 -3.20
N ALA A 196 -20.17 4.49 -3.16
CA ALA A 196 -20.11 5.56 -4.16
C ALA A 196 -19.80 5.02 -5.57
N PHE A 197 -18.91 4.04 -5.67
CA PHE A 197 -18.64 3.38 -6.96
C PHE A 197 -19.88 2.65 -7.50
N ILE A 198 -20.59 1.90 -6.65
CA ILE A 198 -21.78 1.14 -7.05
C ILE A 198 -22.96 2.07 -7.38
N GLU A 199 -23.13 3.17 -6.67
CA GLU A 199 -24.12 4.20 -7.00
C GLU A 199 -23.86 4.83 -8.36
N GLN A 200 -22.59 5.11 -8.66
CA GLN A 200 -22.21 5.80 -9.90
C GLN A 200 -22.18 4.86 -11.12
N PHE A 201 -21.68 3.64 -10.97
CA PHE A 201 -21.37 2.74 -12.09
C PHE A 201 -22.15 1.41 -12.06
N GLY A 202 -22.80 1.09 -10.94
CA GLY A 202 -23.55 -0.14 -10.75
C GLY A 202 -25.04 0.01 -11.08
N LEU A 203 -25.82 -0.96 -10.59
CA LEU A 203 -27.28 -0.97 -10.67
C LEU A 203 -27.87 -1.26 -9.28
N PRO A 204 -27.81 -0.33 -8.31
CA PRO A 204 -28.22 -0.59 -6.94
C PRO A 204 -29.66 -1.08 -6.80
N SER A 205 -30.55 -0.65 -7.69
CA SER A 205 -31.95 -1.10 -7.73
C SER A 205 -32.11 -2.59 -8.03
N LYS A 206 -31.13 -3.21 -8.69
CA LYS A 206 -31.12 -4.65 -9.01
C LYS A 206 -30.43 -5.51 -7.96
N THR A 207 -29.78 -4.89 -6.97
CA THR A 207 -29.02 -5.61 -5.92
C THR A 207 -29.66 -5.47 -4.55
N LYS A 208 -30.81 -4.79 -4.48
CA LYS A 208 -31.61 -4.65 -3.27
C LYS A 208 -32.42 -5.93 -3.01
N THR A 209 -32.31 -6.47 -1.81
CA THR A 209 -33.12 -7.61 -1.34
C THR A 209 -34.56 -7.16 -1.05
N LYS A 210 -35.47 -8.12 -0.85
CA LYS A 210 -36.91 -7.85 -0.65
C LYS A 210 -37.21 -7.01 0.59
N ASP A 211 -36.37 -7.12 1.62
CA ASP A 211 -36.44 -6.36 2.88
C ASP A 211 -35.77 -4.99 2.79
N GLY A 212 -35.14 -4.65 1.66
CA GLY A 212 -34.58 -3.33 1.40
C GLY A 212 -33.08 -3.19 1.67
N TYR A 213 -32.43 -4.21 2.21
CA TYR A 213 -30.98 -4.27 2.36
C TYR A 213 -30.28 -4.37 0.99
N ASN A 214 -29.08 -3.81 0.85
CA ASN A 214 -28.30 -3.89 -0.36
C ASN A 214 -26.83 -4.24 -0.03
N PRO A 215 -26.41 -5.50 -0.20
CA PRO A 215 -25.06 -5.92 0.17
C PRO A 215 -23.95 -5.17 -0.60
N LEU A 216 -24.24 -4.58 -1.77
CA LEU A 216 -23.23 -3.80 -2.49
C LEU A 216 -23.08 -2.36 -1.99
N LEU A 217 -24.04 -1.85 -1.20
CA LEU A 217 -23.98 -0.52 -0.60
C LEU A 217 -23.72 -0.57 0.92
N ASP A 218 -24.26 -1.60 1.58
CA ASP A 218 -24.32 -1.69 3.03
C ASP A 218 -23.15 -2.49 3.62
N ASP A 219 -22.62 -3.47 2.89
CA ASP A 219 -21.45 -4.27 3.33
C ASP A 219 -20.12 -3.71 2.82
N PHE A 220 -19.03 -4.29 3.32
CA PHE A 220 -17.67 -4.04 2.84
C PHE A 220 -17.31 -2.55 2.78
N LYS A 221 -17.79 -1.77 3.75
CA LYS A 221 -17.49 -0.33 3.88
C LYS A 221 -16.00 -0.03 4.03
N ASN A 222 -15.21 -1.05 4.34
CA ASN A 222 -13.76 -0.99 4.39
C ASN A 222 -13.08 -1.20 3.02
N THR A 223 -13.83 -1.42 1.94
CA THR A 223 -13.29 -1.55 0.57
C THR A 223 -13.42 -0.26 -0.21
N LYS A 224 -12.48 -0.03 -1.13
CA LYS A 224 -12.48 1.10 -2.06
C LYS A 224 -12.17 0.64 -3.47
N PHE A 225 -12.47 1.50 -4.44
CA PHE A 225 -12.12 1.36 -5.83
C PHE A 225 -11.15 2.46 -6.23
N TYR A 226 -10.05 2.08 -6.86
CA TYR A 226 -9.13 2.96 -7.57
C TYR A 226 -9.34 2.83 -9.07
N LEU A 227 -9.63 3.96 -9.73
CA LEU A 227 -9.76 4.05 -11.17
C LEU A 227 -8.67 4.97 -11.69
N SER A 228 -7.86 4.50 -12.62
CA SER A 228 -6.78 5.30 -13.22
C SER A 228 -6.79 5.17 -14.74
N VAL A 229 -6.84 6.29 -15.44
CA VAL A 229 -6.87 6.33 -16.92
C VAL A 229 -5.81 7.27 -17.48
N PRO A 230 -5.28 7.01 -18.69
CA PRO A 230 -4.40 7.95 -19.38
C PRO A 230 -5.12 9.28 -19.68
N THR A 231 -4.42 10.42 -19.53
CA THR A 231 -4.97 11.75 -19.86
C THR A 231 -5.17 12.02 -21.36
N HIS A 232 -4.64 11.18 -22.24
CA HIS A 232 -4.61 11.40 -23.68
C HIS A 232 -5.88 10.92 -24.41
N ASN A 233 -6.90 10.45 -23.68
CA ASN A 233 -8.22 10.18 -24.24
C ASN A 233 -8.97 11.51 -24.42
N ILE A 234 -8.49 12.34 -25.35
CA ILE A 234 -9.30 13.37 -25.99
C ILE A 234 -10.01 12.66 -27.16
N LYS A 235 -11.33 12.85 -27.24
CA LYS A 235 -12.20 12.29 -28.27
C LYS A 235 -11.68 12.54 -29.69
#